data_AF-A0A5B7IN93-F1
#
_entry.id   AF-A0A5B7IN93-F1
#
_cell.length_a   1.000
_cell.length_b   1.000
_cell.length_c   1.000
_cell.angle_alpha   90.00
_cell.angle_beta   90.00
_cell.angle_gamma   90.00
#
_symmetry.space_group_name_H-M   'P 1'
#
loop_
_entity.id
_entity.type
_entity.pdbx_description
1 polymer ?
#
loop_
_entity_poly.entity_id
_entity_poly.type
_entity_poly.pdbx_seq_one_letter_code
_entity_poly.pdbx_strand_id
1 'polypeptide(L)' 'MSSFEQLQKQAAALGLSGTDVLHYITSQQAYEQEEGPAMRQAQREEAKQQTQREEAEQQAQREEAEQQAQREEAERQE' A
#
# COMPACT_ATOMS: atom_id res chain seq x y z
N MET A 1 4.10 -5.04 -27.48
CA MET A 1 2.93 -5.92 -27.26
C MET A 1 1.83 -5.08 -26.65
N SER A 2 0.61 -5.22 -27.14
CA SER A 2 -0.55 -4.45 -26.65
C SER A 2 -1.12 -5.05 -25.36
N SER A 3 -1.74 -4.24 -24.50
CA SER A 3 -2.43 -4.69 -23.27
C SER A 3 -3.46 -5.79 -23.58
N PHE A 4 -4.17 -5.67 -24.71
CA PHE A 4 -5.11 -6.68 -25.17
C PHE A 4 -4.45 -8.04 -25.46
N GLU A 5 -3.30 -8.07 -26.14
CA GLU A 5 -2.57 -9.32 -26.43
C GLU A 5 -2.08 -9.99 -25.14
N GLN A 6 -1.74 -9.18 -24.13
CA GLN A 6 -1.27 -9.66 -22.85
C GLN A 6 -2.42 -10.25 -22.02
N LEU A 7 -3.60 -9.63 -22.05
CA LEU A 7 -4.82 -10.17 -21.44
C LEU A 7 -5.31 -11.45 -22.16
N GLN A 8 -5.21 -11.50 -23.49
CA GLN A 8 -5.53 -12.71 -24.25
C GLN A 8 -4.62 -13.89 -23.89
N LYS A 9 -3.31 -13.64 -23.69
CA LYS A 9 -2.37 -14.67 -23.22
C LYS A 9 -2.68 -15.14 -21.80
N GLN A 10 -3.08 -14.22 -20.91
CA GLN A 10 -3.49 -14.57 -19.55
C GLN A 10 -4.77 -15.41 -19.56
N ALA A 11 -5.78 -15.01 -20.34
CA ALA A 11 -7.00 -15.79 -20.51
C ALA A 11 -6.71 -17.21 -21.02
N ALA A 12 -5.82 -17.34 -22.01
CA ALA A 12 -5.38 -18.63 -22.52
C ALA A 12 -4.64 -19.47 -21.45
N ALA A 13 -3.79 -18.84 -20.63
CA ALA A 13 -3.10 -19.52 -19.53
C ALA A 13 -4.06 -20.02 -18.44
N LEU A 14 -5.19 -19.34 -18.28
CA LEU A 14 -6.30 -19.74 -17.39
C LEU A 14 -7.22 -20.79 -18.02
N GLY A 15 -6.96 -21.23 -19.25
CA GLY A 15 -7.79 -22.18 -19.98
C GLY A 15 -9.12 -21.62 -20.48
N LEU A 16 -9.29 -20.29 -20.48
CA LEU A 16 -10.49 -19.64 -20.98
C LEU A 16 -10.52 -19.72 -22.51
N SER A 17 -11.72 -19.92 -23.06
CA SER A 17 -11.91 -20.01 -24.50
C SER A 17 -13.24 -19.37 -24.93
N GLY A 18 -13.38 -19.09 -26.22
CA GLY A 18 -14.63 -18.56 -26.77
C GLY A 18 -15.06 -17.25 -26.11
N THR A 19 -16.30 -17.21 -25.62
CA THR A 19 -16.92 -16.05 -24.98
C THR A 19 -16.32 -15.70 -23.62
N ASP A 20 -15.72 -16.67 -22.92
CA ASP A 20 -15.12 -16.45 -21.59
C ASP A 20 -13.88 -15.56 -21.68
N VAL A 21 -13.14 -15.63 -22.79
CA VAL A 21 -11.99 -14.75 -23.06
C VAL A 21 -12.45 -13.30 -23.19
N LEU A 22 -13.54 -13.05 -23.92
CA LEU A 22 -14.06 -11.71 -24.11
C LEU A 22 -14.56 -11.13 -22.79
N HIS A 23 -15.31 -11.92 -22.02
CA HIS A 23 -15.80 -11.50 -20.72
C HIS A 23 -14.64 -11.16 -19.78
N TYR A 24 -13.63 -12.03 -19.66
CA TYR A 24 -12.43 -11.79 -18.87
C TYR A 24 -11.70 -10.51 -19.27
N ILE A 25 -11.43 -10.30 -20.56
CA ILE A 25 -10.72 -9.10 -21.03
C ILE A 25 -11.54 -7.84 -20.71
N THR A 26 -12.86 -7.85 -20.94
CA THR A 26 -13.71 -6.69 -20.64
C THR A 26 -13.78 -6.38 -19.14
N SER A 27 -13.85 -7.41 -18.29
CA SER A 27 -13.84 -7.24 -16.84
C SER A 27 -12.50 -6.68 -16.35
N GLN A 28 -11.38 -7.18 -16.88
CA GLN A 28 -10.05 -6.66 -16.54
C GLN A 28 -9.88 -5.20 -16.97
N GLN A 29 -10.36 -4.83 -18.15
CA GLN A 29 -10.32 -3.44 -18.61
C GLN A 29 -11.19 -2.51 -17.76
N ALA A 30 -12.38 -2.96 -17.34
CA ALA A 30 -13.24 -2.21 -16.44
C ALA A 30 -12.56 -2.01 -15.07
N TYR A 31 -11.99 -3.08 -14.51
CA TYR A 31 -11.22 -3.02 -13.27
C TYR A 31 -10.02 -2.07 -13.38
N GLU A 32 -9.27 -2.11 -14.48
CA GLU A 32 -8.12 -1.23 -14.71
C GLU A 32 -8.51 0.24 -14.87
N GLN A 33 -9.69 0.54 -15.42
CA GLN A 33 -10.18 1.91 -15.56
C GLN A 33 -10.76 2.49 -14.27
N GLU A 34 -11.59 1.72 -13.55
CA GLU A 34 -12.38 2.25 -12.44
C GLU A 34 -11.74 1.98 -11.09
N GLU A 35 -11.29 0.74 -10.86
CA GLU A 35 -10.92 0.28 -9.51
C GLU A 35 -9.41 0.31 -9.29
N GLY A 36 -8.61 0.03 -10.32
CA GLY A 36 -7.15 0.02 -10.27
C GLY A 36 -6.54 1.34 -9.79
N PRO A 37 -6.94 2.50 -10.32
CA PRO A 37 -6.41 3.79 -9.87
C PRO A 37 -6.83 4.12 -8.44
N ALA A 38 -8.11 3.92 -8.10
CA ALA A 38 -8.65 4.21 -6.77
C ALA A 38 -8.01 3.32 -5.69
N MET A 39 -7.85 2.02 -5.96
CA MET A 39 -7.21 1.09 -5.03
C MET A 39 -5.73 1.41 -4.83
N ARG A 40 -5.00 1.76 -5.91
CA ARG A 40 -3.60 2.20 -5.80
C ARG A 40 -3.47 3.50 -4.99
N GLN A 41 -4.41 4.42 -5.16
CA GLN A 41 -4.45 5.65 -4.38
C GLN A 41 -4.70 5.36 -2.90
N ALA A 42 -5.69 4.53 -2.58
CA ALA A 42 -6.01 4.14 -1.21
C ALA A 42 -4.81 3.47 -0.52
N GLN A 43 -4.14 2.52 -1.18
CA GLN A 43 -2.93 1.87 -0.66
C GLN A 43 -1.80 2.88 -0.40
N ARG A 44 -1.62 3.85 -1.29
CA ARG A 44 -0.61 4.90 -1.11
C ARG A 44 -0.94 5.81 0.06
N GLU A 45 -2.20 6.13 0.28
CA GLU A 45 -2.65 6.95 1.40
C GLU A 45 -2.52 6.21 2.73
N GLU A 46 -2.86 4.93 2.76
CA GLU A 46 -2.65 4.06 3.91
C GLU A 46 -1.16 3.97 4.28
N ALA A 47 -0.28 3.72 3.29
CA ALA A 47 1.17 3.67 3.53
C ALA A 47 1.73 5.00 4.08
N LYS A 48 1.22 6.15 3.59
CA LYS A 48 1.59 7.47 4.13
C LYS A 48 1.11 7.67 5.57
N GLN A 49 -0.08 7.20 5.90
CA GLN A 49 -0.59 7.30 7.27
C GLN A 49 0.21 6.40 8.23
N GLN A 50 0.56 5.18 7.81
CA GLN A 50 1.40 4.30 8.60
C GLN A 50 2.77 4.92 8.86
N THR A 51 3.41 5.48 7.83
CA THR A 51 4.73 6.15 7.99
C THR A 51 4.65 7.29 9.00
N GLN A 52 3.67 8.18 8.88
CA GLN A 52 3.49 9.30 9.82
C GLN A 52 3.25 8.83 11.25
N ARG A 53 2.50 7.73 11.42
CA ARG A 53 2.25 7.16 12.75
C ARG A 53 3.54 6.61 13.36
N GLU A 54 4.35 5.89 12.60
CA GLU A 54 5.63 5.36 13.06
C GLU A 54 6.62 6.49 13.40
N GLU A 55 6.66 7.55 12.61
CA GLU A 55 7.48 8.73 12.91
C GLU A 55 7.04 9.41 14.21
N ALA A 56 5.74 9.60 14.40
CA ALA A 56 5.20 10.18 15.63
C ALA A 56 5.47 9.31 16.86
N GLU A 57 5.35 7.99 16.74
CA GLU A 57 5.62 7.06 17.84
C GLU A 57 7.11 7.04 18.20
N GLN A 58 8.01 7.07 17.21
CA GLN A 58 9.44 7.19 17.44
C GLN A 58 9.81 8.52 18.09
N GLN A 59 9.17 9.62 17.68
CA GLN A 59 9.40 10.92 18.30
C GLN A 59 8.99 10.90 19.77
N ALA A 60 7.80 10.38 20.08
CA ALA A 60 7.31 10.27 21.45
C ALA A 60 8.27 9.45 22.35
N GLN A 61 8.78 8.32 21.84
CA GLN A 61 9.75 7.50 22.57
C GLN A 61 11.06 8.23 22.84
N ARG A 62 11.54 9.06 21.90
CA ARG A 62 12.76 9.87 22.10
C ARG A 62 12.54 10.94 23.15
N GLU A 63 11.42 11.64 23.09
CA GLU A 63 11.07 12.68 24.08
C GLU A 63 10.92 12.09 25.48
N GLU A 64 10.31 10.91 25.61
CA GLU A 64 10.18 10.19 26.88
C GLU A 64 11.55 9.77 27.43
N ALA A 65 12.40 9.19 26.58
CA ALA A 65 13.76 8.79 26.98
C ALA A 65 14.62 9.99 27.41
N GLU A 66 14.52 11.11 26.71
CA GLU A 66 15.25 12.33 27.06
C GLU A 66 14.77 12.92 28.39
N GLN A 67 13.45 12.97 28.62
CA GLN A 67 12.90 13.40 29.90
C GLN A 67 13.31 12.47 31.04
N GLN A 68 13.35 11.16 30.81
CA GLN A 68 13.80 10.21 31.82
C GLN A 68 15.28 10.43 32.16
N ALA A 69 16.14 10.61 31.15
CA ALA A 69 17.56 10.89 31.36
C ALA A 69 17.79 12.17 32.17
N GLN A 70 17.03 13.24 31.89
CA GLN A 70 17.11 14.49 32.65
C GLN A 70 16.68 14.32 34.12
N ARG A 71 15.66 13.51 34.38
CA ARG A 71 15.24 13.21 35.77
C ARG A 71 16.30 12.43 36.53
N GLU A 72 16.86 11.40 35.90
CA GLU A 72 17.95 10.62 36.51
C GLU A 72 19.19 11.48 36.76
N GLU A 73 19.52 12.40 35.85
CA GLU A 73 20.63 13.33 36.04
C GLU A 73 20.36 14.29 37.21
N ALA A 74 19.13 14.83 37.31
CA ALA A 74 18.74 15.70 38.42
C ALA A 74 18.80 14.96 39.78
N GLU A 75 18.30 13.73 39.87
CA GLU A 75 18.39 12.91 41.10
C GLU A 75 19.83 12.56 41.49
N ARG A 76 20.77 12.48 40.53
CA ARG A 76 22.19 12.26 40.82
C ARG A 76 22.91 13.52 41.28
N GLN A 77 22.33 14.69 41.07
CA GLN A 77 22.90 15.99 41.46
C GLN A 77 22.33 16.52 42.79
N GLU A 78 21.27 15.90 43.34
CA GLU A 78 20.83 16.06 44.74
C GLU A 78 21.64 15.17 45.71
#